data_AF-A0A933JFS9-F1
#
_entry.id   AF-A0A933JFS9-F1
#
_cell.length_a   1.000
_cell.length_b   1.000
_cell.length_c   1.000
_cell.angle_alpha   90.00
_cell.angle_beta   90.00
_cell.angle_gamma   90.00
#
_symmetry.space_group_name_H-M   'P 1'
#
loop_
_entity.id
_entity.type
_entity.pdbx_description
1 polymer ?
#
loop_
_entity_poly.entity_id
_entity_poly.type
_entity_poly.pdbx_seq_one_letter_code
_entity_poly.pdbx_strand_id
1 'polypeptide(L)'
;MMFSMLSLIVNAIVITAIGVELVAIALGVASADQLLIVSAISGLSTALSFKLSKDALAKLKNEPVSIDTSAGKREVAPGEYNLYEAMEAHLAWKRRLTNYLDGRSAEELHPHIICLDNRCSLGEWLYGSGRTRFGDSELFKRLTDEHALFHFHASKVVEAHQSGNRTLAYRILSEDFARQSKRTVDCLTQLNMQVEGNEA
;
A
#
# COMPACT_ATOMS: atom_id res chain seq x y z
N MET A 1 16.95 -6.30 -10.81
CA MET A 1 16.66 -7.75 -10.83
C MET A 1 17.64 -8.61 -10.02
N MET A 2 18.95 -8.33 -10.03
CA MET A 2 19.97 -9.17 -9.36
C MET A 2 19.79 -9.32 -7.83
N PHE A 3 19.33 -8.26 -7.13
CA PHE A 3 19.11 -8.28 -5.67
C PHE A 3 17.91 -9.14 -5.23
N SER A 4 16.84 -9.19 -6.02
CA SER A 4 15.66 -10.01 -5.72
C SER A 4 15.96 -11.50 -5.89
N MET A 5 16.70 -11.84 -6.95
CA MET A 5 17.19 -13.20 -7.20
C MET A 5 18.11 -13.69 -6.07
N LEU A 6 19.00 -12.82 -5.57
CA LEU A 6 19.88 -13.18 -4.46
C LEU A 6 19.11 -13.48 -3.17
N SER A 7 18.09 -12.69 -2.83
CA SER A 7 17.24 -12.93 -1.66
C SER A 7 16.42 -14.21 -1.78
N LEU A 8 15.92 -14.53 -2.98
CA LEU A 8 15.20 -15.77 -3.27
C LEU A 8 16.11 -16.99 -3.14
N ILE A 9 17.33 -16.91 -3.66
CA ILE A 9 18.32 -17.98 -3.56
C ILE A 9 18.70 -18.22 -2.10
N VAL A 10 18.95 -17.16 -1.32
CA VAL A 10 19.28 -17.27 0.11
C VAL A 10 18.13 -17.92 0.89
N ASN A 11 16.89 -17.49 0.67
CA ASN A 11 15.73 -18.08 1.33
C ASN A 11 15.51 -19.55 0.95
N ALA A 12 15.73 -19.90 -0.33
CA ALA A 12 15.62 -21.28 -0.80
C ALA A 12 16.66 -22.19 -0.13
N ILE A 13 17.91 -21.73 -0.01
CA ILE A 13 18.97 -22.47 0.67
C ILE A 13 18.60 -22.72 2.14
N VAL A 14 18.11 -21.70 2.85
CA VAL A 14 17.69 -21.81 4.26
C VAL A 14 16.56 -22.83 4.44
N ILE A 15 15.53 -22.80 3.60
CA ILE A 15 14.40 -23.72 3.68
C ILE A 15 14.86 -25.16 3.41
N THR A 16 15.72 -25.37 2.41
CA THR A 16 16.26 -26.71 2.13
C THR A 16 17.13 -27.25 3.26
N ALA A 17 17.96 -26.41 3.89
CA ALA A 17 18.79 -26.81 5.02
C ALA A 17 17.94 -27.25 6.23
N ILE A 18 16.93 -26.47 6.60
CA ILE A 18 15.99 -26.81 7.69
C ILE A 18 15.24 -28.11 7.39
N GLY A 19 14.82 -28.31 6.13
CA GLY A 19 14.14 -29.53 5.71
C GLY A 19 14.99 -30.79 5.83
N VAL A 20 16.26 -30.73 5.41
CA VAL A 20 17.21 -31.85 5.51
C VAL A 20 17.48 -32.21 6.98
N GLU A 21 17.57 -31.21 7.86
CA GLU A 21 17.78 -31.42 9.31
C GLU A 21 16.59 -32.12 9.99
N LEU A 22 15.36 -31.71 9.70
CA LEU A 22 14.17 -32.37 10.25
C LEU A 22 14.08 -33.84 9.82
N VAL A 23 14.48 -34.15 8.58
CA VAL A 23 14.54 -35.52 8.06
C VAL A 23 15.65 -36.33 8.74
N ALA A 24 16.84 -35.75 8.95
CA ALA A 24 17.95 -36.42 9.63
C ALA A 24 17.64 -36.72 11.12
N ILE A 25 16.90 -35.83 11.79
CA ILE A 25 16.40 -36.03 13.16
C ILE A 25 15.33 -37.13 13.19
N ALA A 26 14.39 -37.13 12.25
CA ALA A 26 13.35 -38.16 12.14
C ALA A 26 13.94 -39.56 11.86
N LEU A 27 15.07 -39.63 11.16
CA LEU A 27 15.79 -40.87 10.85
C LEU A 27 16.80 -41.29 11.94
N GLY A 28 16.96 -40.49 13.01
CA GLY A 28 17.81 -40.84 14.16
C GLY A 28 19.32 -40.84 13.87
N VAL A 29 19.77 -40.13 12.82
CA VAL A 29 21.16 -40.17 12.32
C VAL A 29 22.07 -39.15 13.04
N ALA A 30 21.51 -38.24 13.86
CA ALA A 30 22.25 -37.17 14.54
C ALA A 30 22.22 -37.30 16.08
N SER A 31 23.39 -37.24 16.74
CA SER A 31 23.54 -37.30 18.19
C SER A 31 23.49 -35.91 18.85
N ALA A 32 23.19 -35.88 20.16
CA ALA A 32 22.94 -34.67 20.94
C ALA A 32 24.07 -33.62 20.95
N ASP A 33 25.33 -34.02 20.68
CA ASP A 33 26.47 -33.10 20.66
C ASP A 33 26.54 -32.21 19.39
N GLN A 34 25.84 -32.57 18.32
CA GLN A 34 25.74 -31.76 17.09
C GLN A 34 24.72 -30.60 17.22
N LEU A 35 23.84 -30.63 18.23
CA LEU A 35 22.79 -29.60 18.44
C LEU A 35 23.33 -28.24 18.90
N LEU A 36 24.51 -28.20 19.54
CA LEU A 36 25.12 -26.95 20.03
C LEU A 36 25.71 -26.09 18.89
N ILE A 37 26.26 -26.71 17.84
CA ILE A 37 26.83 -26.00 16.69
C ILE A 37 25.70 -25.52 15.76
N VAL A 38 24.66 -26.34 15.56
CA VAL A 38 23.55 -26.05 14.64
C VAL A 38 22.63 -24.95 15.17
N SER A 39 22.36 -24.90 16.49
CA SER A 39 21.60 -23.80 17.10
C SER A 39 22.34 -22.46 17.03
N ALA A 40 23.67 -22.48 17.14
CA ALA A 40 24.50 -21.30 16.99
C ALA A 40 24.50 -20.77 15.54
N ILE A 41 24.58 -21.65 14.53
CA ILE A 41 24.55 -21.27 13.10
C ILE A 41 23.17 -20.73 12.70
N SER A 42 22.08 -21.38 13.13
CA SER A 42 20.71 -20.94 12.88
C SER A 42 20.39 -19.61 13.58
N GLY A 43 20.88 -19.43 14.81
CA GLY A 43 20.79 -18.17 15.54
C GLY A 43 21.55 -17.05 14.82
N LEU A 44 22.77 -17.32 14.35
CA LEU A 44 23.58 -16.35 13.62
C LEU A 44 22.97 -15.99 12.25
N SER A 45 22.40 -16.97 11.54
CA SER A 45 21.71 -16.74 10.25
C SER A 45 20.43 -15.92 10.41
N THR A 46 19.66 -16.17 11.48
CA THR A 46 18.45 -15.37 11.78
C THR A 46 18.80 -13.94 12.16
N ALA A 47 19.84 -13.76 12.99
CA ALA A 47 20.34 -12.45 13.37
C ALA A 47 20.91 -11.67 12.18
N LEU A 48 21.64 -12.35 11.28
CA LEU A 48 22.16 -11.75 10.06
C LEU A 48 21.02 -11.36 9.11
N SER A 49 20.01 -12.21 8.94
CA SER A 49 18.81 -11.91 8.13
C SER A 49 18.05 -10.70 8.68
N PHE A 50 17.88 -10.62 10.00
CA PHE A 50 17.24 -9.48 10.65
C PHE A 50 18.05 -8.19 10.49
N LYS A 51 19.39 -8.27 10.62
CA LYS A 51 20.28 -7.12 10.43
C LYS A 51 20.31 -6.65 8.98
N LEU A 52 20.40 -7.57 8.02
CA LEU A 52 20.31 -7.26 6.59
C LEU A 52 18.95 -6.66 6.24
N SER A 53 17.85 -7.17 6.80
CA SER A 53 16.51 -6.61 6.61
C SER A 53 16.37 -5.21 7.23
N LYS A 54 16.94 -4.99 8.42
CA LYS A 54 16.96 -3.68 9.09
C LYS A 54 17.84 -2.67 8.36
N ASP A 55 18.98 -3.09 7.84
CA ASP A 55 19.90 -2.26 7.05
C ASP A 55 19.29 -1.94 5.67
N ALA A 56 18.56 -2.89 5.06
CA ALA A 56 17.77 -2.65 3.86
C ALA A 56 16.62 -1.66 4.12
N LEU A 57 15.89 -1.81 5.22
CA LEU A 57 14.85 -0.87 5.65
C LEU A 57 15.41 0.52 5.98
N ALA A 58 16.59 0.59 6.60
CA ALA A 58 17.27 1.84 6.90
C ALA A 58 17.77 2.53 5.63
N LYS A 59 18.26 1.77 4.64
CA LYS A 59 18.57 2.30 3.30
C LYS A 59 17.32 2.83 2.60
N LEU A 60 16.20 2.12 2.64
CA LEU A 60 14.94 2.61 2.08
C LEU A 60 14.41 3.88 2.76
N LYS A 61 14.73 4.07 4.05
CA LYS A 61 14.31 5.25 4.82
C LYS A 61 15.24 6.46 4.62
N ASN A 62 16.53 6.21 4.32
CA ASN A 62 17.57 7.24 4.23
C ASN A 62 18.05 7.54 2.81
N GLU A 63 17.65 6.77 1.80
CA GLU A 63 17.63 7.30 0.45
C GLU A 63 16.54 8.37 0.40
N PRO A 64 16.86 9.65 0.12
CA PRO A 64 15.82 10.53 -0.38
C PRO A 64 15.29 9.80 -1.62
N VAL A 65 14.00 9.47 -1.62
CA VAL A 65 13.38 8.99 -2.85
C VAL A 65 13.50 10.16 -3.82
N SER A 66 14.56 10.14 -4.63
CA SER A 66 14.60 10.89 -5.87
C SER A 66 13.64 10.13 -6.75
N ILE A 67 12.35 10.39 -6.54
CA ILE A 67 11.38 10.30 -7.62
C ILE A 67 11.96 11.23 -8.65
N ASP A 68 12.68 10.64 -9.61
CA ASP A 68 12.99 11.29 -10.84
C ASP A 68 11.64 11.65 -11.46
N THR A 69 11.20 12.86 -11.18
CA THR A 69 9.97 13.44 -11.71
C THR A 69 10.14 13.75 -13.20
N SER A 70 11.25 13.35 -13.83
CA SER A 70 11.50 13.55 -15.26
C SER A 70 11.22 12.32 -16.13
N ALA A 71 10.99 11.12 -15.56
CA ALA A 71 10.67 9.92 -16.35
C ALA A 71 9.16 9.68 -16.56
N GLY A 72 8.31 10.67 -16.30
CA GLY A 72 6.86 10.55 -16.46
C GLY A 72 6.03 11.79 -16.17
N LYS A 73 6.63 12.98 -16.07
CA LYS A 73 5.85 14.23 -16.14
C LYS A 73 5.57 14.50 -17.61
N ARG A 74 4.69 13.69 -18.21
CA ARG A 74 3.98 14.13 -19.40
C ARG A 74 3.30 15.41 -18.95
N GLU A 75 3.69 16.53 -19.52
CA GLU A 75 3.00 17.79 -19.31
C GLU A 75 1.57 17.52 -19.77
N VAL A 76 0.69 17.30 -18.79
CA VAL A 76 -0.69 16.90 -19.04
C VAL A 76 -1.25 18.01 -19.93
N ALA A 77 -1.67 17.65 -21.14
CA ALA A 77 -2.11 18.63 -22.12
C ALA A 77 -3.15 19.54 -21.46
N PRO A 78 -3.16 20.86 -21.72
CA PRO A 78 -4.06 21.79 -21.02
C PRO A 78 -5.51 21.29 -21.09
N GLY A 79 -6.04 20.80 -19.97
CA GLY A 79 -7.40 20.26 -19.85
C GLY A 79 -7.51 18.79 -19.46
N GLU A 80 -6.40 18.04 -19.36
CA GLU A 80 -6.42 16.66 -18.88
C GLU A 80 -6.05 16.56 -17.40
N TYR A 81 -6.59 15.57 -16.70
CA TYR A 81 -6.43 15.39 -15.26
C TYR A 81 -5.40 14.29 -14.99
N ASN A 82 -4.48 14.54 -14.04
CA ASN A 82 -3.43 13.59 -13.72
C ASN A 82 -3.98 12.43 -12.86
N LEU A 83 -4.37 11.33 -13.51
CA LEU A 83 -4.89 10.14 -12.84
C LEU A 83 -3.85 9.47 -11.92
N TYR A 84 -2.56 9.60 -12.23
CA TYR A 84 -1.48 9.06 -11.39
C TYR A 84 -1.38 9.81 -10.04
N GLU A 85 -1.50 11.14 -10.06
CA GLU A 85 -1.55 11.93 -8.82
C GLU A 85 -2.76 11.57 -7.96
N ALA A 86 -3.91 11.27 -8.58
CA ALA A 86 -5.07 10.79 -7.85
C ALA A 86 -4.81 9.44 -7.16
N MET A 87 -4.14 8.49 -7.83
CA MET A 87 -3.77 7.21 -7.23
C MET A 87 -2.87 7.40 -6.00
N GLU A 88 -1.81 8.20 -6.13
CA GLU A 88 -0.89 8.49 -5.02
C GLU A 88 -1.59 9.17 -3.85
N ALA A 89 -2.48 10.14 -4.12
CA ALA A 89 -3.27 10.80 -3.09
C ALA A 89 -4.12 9.80 -2.29
N HIS A 90 -4.79 8.85 -2.96
CA HIS A 90 -5.64 7.85 -2.31
C HIS A 90 -4.84 6.80 -1.52
N LEU A 91 -3.64 6.44 -1.98
CA LEU A 91 -2.71 5.60 -1.21
C LEU A 91 -2.19 6.33 0.04
N ALA A 92 -1.94 7.65 -0.07
CA ALA A 92 -1.47 8.47 1.04
C ALA A 92 -2.51 8.63 2.16
N TRP A 93 -3.81 8.58 1.84
CA TRP A 93 -4.89 8.68 2.82
C TRP A 93 -4.84 7.63 3.92
N LYS A 94 -4.44 6.38 3.60
CA LYS A 94 -4.28 5.34 4.64
C LYS A 94 -3.29 5.78 5.71
N ARG A 95 -2.15 6.33 5.29
CA ARG A 95 -1.11 6.84 6.19
C ARG A 95 -1.60 8.04 6.99
N ARG A 96 -2.33 8.96 6.34
CA ARG A 96 -2.94 10.13 7.01
C ARG A 96 -3.89 9.69 8.13
N LEU A 97 -4.80 8.76 7.84
CA LEU A 97 -5.73 8.21 8.84
C LEU A 97 -4.98 7.44 9.94
N THR A 98 -4.00 6.59 9.61
CA THR A 98 -3.19 5.90 10.64
C THR A 98 -2.51 6.90 11.57
N ASN A 99 -1.87 7.95 11.02
CA ASN A 99 -1.20 8.96 11.84
C ASN A 99 -2.19 9.73 12.71
N TYR A 100 -3.39 10.04 12.19
CA TYR A 100 -4.46 10.66 12.97
C TYR A 100 -4.90 9.76 14.13
N LEU A 101 -5.20 8.49 13.87
CA LEU A 101 -5.58 7.53 14.92
C LEU A 101 -4.47 7.36 15.97
N ASP A 102 -3.21 7.33 15.55
CA ASP A 102 -2.05 7.17 16.43
C ASP A 102 -1.73 8.43 17.26
N GLY A 103 -2.44 9.55 17.04
CA GLY A 103 -2.12 10.83 17.68
C GLY A 103 -0.80 11.45 17.20
N ARG A 104 -0.31 11.01 16.03
CA ARG A 104 0.92 11.50 15.38
C ARG A 104 0.65 12.64 14.39
N SER A 105 -0.60 13.06 14.26
CA SER A 105 -1.03 14.20 13.46
C SER A 105 -1.71 15.23 14.37
N ALA A 106 -1.38 16.51 14.18
CA ALA A 106 -2.10 17.63 14.79
C ALA A 106 -3.27 18.14 13.93
N GLU A 107 -3.53 17.46 12.81
CA GLU A 107 -4.58 17.82 11.87
C GLU A 107 -5.98 17.63 12.47
N GLU A 108 -6.84 18.63 12.30
CA GLU A 108 -8.25 18.52 12.64
C GLU A 108 -9.04 17.97 11.45
N LEU A 109 -9.47 16.71 11.57
CA LEU A 109 -10.26 16.04 10.55
C LEU A 109 -11.75 16.15 10.88
N HIS A 110 -12.55 16.63 9.93
CA HIS A 110 -14.00 16.77 10.10
C HIS A 110 -14.74 15.71 9.25
N PRO A 111 -15.43 14.73 9.87
CA PRO A 111 -16.14 13.67 9.13
C PRO A 111 -17.11 14.21 8.08
N HIS A 112 -17.85 15.27 8.40
CA HIS A 112 -18.85 15.89 7.52
C HIS A 112 -18.25 16.59 6.30
N ILE A 113 -16.95 16.90 6.31
CA ILE A 113 -16.21 17.41 5.14
C ILE A 113 -15.60 16.26 4.37
N ILE A 114 -15.05 15.27 5.08
CA ILE A 114 -14.39 14.11 4.48
C ILE A 114 -15.37 13.26 3.67
N CYS A 115 -16.63 13.15 4.10
CA CYS A 115 -17.65 12.40 3.36
C CYS A 115 -18.09 13.09 2.05
N LEU A 116 -17.76 14.37 1.85
CA LEU A 116 -18.04 15.09 0.62
C LEU A 116 -17.00 14.70 -0.42
N ASP A 117 -17.31 13.66 -1.18
CA ASP A 117 -16.43 13.11 -2.20
C ASP A 117 -16.16 14.12 -3.33
N ASN A 118 -17.08 15.03 -3.63
CA ASN A 118 -16.90 16.07 -4.64
C ASN A 118 -15.95 17.24 -4.28
N ARG A 119 -15.25 17.18 -3.14
CA ARG A 119 -14.36 18.26 -2.66
C ARG A 119 -12.87 17.97 -2.83
N CYS A 120 -12.49 16.74 -3.08
CA CYS A 120 -11.10 16.43 -3.39
C CYS A 120 -10.82 16.68 -4.87
N SER A 121 -9.56 16.84 -5.25
CA SER A 121 -9.15 17.10 -6.64
C SER A 121 -9.71 16.05 -7.63
N LEU A 122 -9.76 14.78 -7.24
CA LEU A 122 -10.37 13.73 -8.06
C LEU A 122 -11.88 13.90 -8.15
N GLY A 123 -12.56 14.21 -7.03
CA GLY A 123 -13.99 14.46 -6.99
C GLY A 123 -14.40 15.63 -7.87
N GLU A 124 -13.70 16.77 -7.78
CA GLU A 124 -13.94 17.93 -8.63
C GLU A 124 -13.85 17.57 -10.12
N TRP A 125 -12.90 16.70 -10.48
CA TRP A 125 -12.78 16.18 -11.83
C TRP A 125 -13.91 15.21 -12.20
N LEU A 126 -14.24 14.25 -11.33
CA LEU A 126 -15.30 13.25 -11.54
C LEU A 126 -16.67 13.89 -11.77
N TYR A 127 -16.99 14.92 -10.98
CA TYR A 127 -18.25 15.66 -11.11
C TYR A 127 -18.20 16.80 -12.13
N GLY A 128 -17.01 17.14 -12.60
CA GLY A 128 -16.75 18.18 -13.60
C GLY A 128 -16.40 17.62 -14.98
N SER A 129 -15.20 17.96 -15.46
CA SER A 129 -14.76 17.65 -16.83
C SER A 129 -14.61 16.15 -17.12
N GLY A 130 -14.30 15.33 -16.11
CA GLY A 130 -14.27 13.87 -16.24
C GLY A 130 -15.61 13.31 -16.66
N ARG A 131 -16.71 13.82 -16.07
CA ARG A 131 -18.08 13.39 -16.43
C ARG A 131 -18.42 13.66 -17.87
N THR A 132 -17.99 14.80 -18.41
CA THR A 132 -18.24 15.18 -19.80
C THR A 132 -17.54 14.26 -20.78
N ARG A 133 -16.33 13.80 -20.47
CA ARG A 133 -15.54 12.92 -21.36
C ARG A 133 -15.90 11.44 -21.21
N PHE A 134 -16.14 10.99 -19.98
CA PHE A 134 -16.21 9.56 -19.65
C PHE A 134 -17.54 9.12 -19.03
N GLY A 135 -18.53 10.01 -18.90
CA GLY A 135 -19.78 9.75 -18.16
C GLY A 135 -20.58 8.54 -18.64
N ASP A 136 -20.47 8.15 -19.91
CA ASP A 136 -21.12 6.97 -20.47
C ASP A 136 -20.36 5.66 -20.21
N SER A 137 -19.10 5.74 -19.76
CA SER A 137 -18.28 4.58 -19.42
C SER A 137 -18.72 3.94 -18.11
N GLU A 138 -19.02 2.64 -18.14
CA GLU A 138 -19.31 1.86 -16.93
C GLU A 138 -18.15 1.86 -15.94
N LEU A 139 -16.90 1.90 -16.44
CA LEU A 139 -15.72 2.03 -15.58
C LEU A 139 -15.69 3.38 -14.84
N PHE A 140 -16.08 4.46 -15.51
CA PHE A 140 -16.13 5.80 -14.90
C PHE A 140 -17.24 5.92 -13.87
N LYS A 141 -18.43 5.37 -14.15
CA LYS A 141 -19.53 5.29 -13.17
C LYS A 141 -19.08 4.52 -11.93
N ARG A 142 -18.46 3.35 -12.12
CA ARG A 142 -17.90 2.55 -11.02
C ARG A 142 -16.83 3.30 -10.24
N LEU A 143 -15.92 4.01 -10.91
CA LEU A 143 -14.92 4.85 -10.24
C LEU A 143 -15.58 5.89 -9.33
N THR A 144 -16.63 6.55 -9.83
CA THR A 144 -17.39 7.56 -9.07
C THR A 144 -18.03 6.94 -7.83
N ASP A 145 -18.65 5.77 -7.96
CA ASP A 145 -19.29 5.07 -6.84
C ASP A 145 -18.28 4.59 -5.79
N GLU A 146 -17.18 3.96 -6.21
CA GLU A 146 -16.15 3.45 -5.29
C GLU A 146 -15.42 4.61 -4.59
N HIS A 147 -15.25 5.74 -5.26
CA HIS A 147 -14.70 6.97 -4.69
C HIS A 147 -15.62 7.58 -3.62
N ALA A 148 -16.93 7.65 -3.87
CA ALA A 148 -17.90 8.10 -2.88
C ALA A 148 -17.87 7.21 -1.62
N LEU A 149 -17.82 5.88 -1.80
CA LEU A 149 -17.69 4.94 -0.70
C LEU A 149 -16.36 5.08 0.05
N PHE A 150 -15.25 5.35 -0.65
CA PHE A 150 -13.95 5.62 -0.05
C PHE A 150 -14.04 6.80 0.94
N HIS A 151 -14.61 7.92 0.50
CA HIS A 151 -14.79 9.12 1.32
C HIS A 151 -15.77 8.88 2.48
N PHE A 152 -16.85 8.12 2.24
CA PHE A 152 -17.74 7.69 3.29
C PHE A 152 -17.00 6.90 4.38
N HIS A 153 -16.25 5.84 4.04
CA HIS A 153 -15.54 5.04 5.03
C HIS A 153 -14.41 5.81 5.72
N ALA A 154 -13.71 6.71 5.01
CA ALA A 154 -12.74 7.62 5.61
C ALA A 154 -13.39 8.49 6.70
N SER A 155 -14.59 9.03 6.43
CA SER A 155 -15.35 9.79 7.44
C SER A 155 -15.75 8.93 8.64
N LYS A 156 -16.12 7.65 8.42
CA LYS A 156 -16.46 6.71 9.49
C LYS A 156 -15.28 6.32 10.37
N VAL A 157 -14.06 6.25 9.82
CA VAL A 157 -12.85 6.08 10.63
C VAL A 157 -12.68 7.26 11.61
N VAL A 158 -12.83 8.49 11.11
CA VAL A 158 -12.66 9.71 11.92
C VAL A 158 -13.79 9.84 12.95
N GLU A 159 -15.04 9.59 12.57
CA GLU A 159 -16.20 9.61 13.47
C GLU A 159 -16.07 8.58 14.61
N ALA A 160 -15.64 7.35 14.29
CA ALA A 160 -15.37 6.32 15.28
C ALA A 160 -14.25 6.72 16.26
N HIS A 161 -13.20 7.38 15.76
CA HIS A 161 -12.12 7.88 16.61
C HIS A 161 -12.58 9.01 17.54
N GLN A 162 -13.32 9.99 17.00
CA GLN A 162 -13.82 11.15 17.75
C GLN A 162 -14.87 10.79 18.80
N SER A 163 -15.62 9.69 18.60
CA SER A 163 -16.51 9.12 19.61
C SER A 163 -15.80 8.25 20.67
N GLY A 164 -14.46 8.19 20.64
CA GLY A 164 -13.65 7.41 21.57
C GLY A 164 -13.58 5.91 21.25
N ASN A 165 -14.21 5.45 20.16
CA ASN A 165 -14.22 4.05 19.77
C ASN A 165 -13.02 3.70 18.87
N ARG A 166 -11.83 3.65 19.49
CA ARG A 166 -10.56 3.38 18.81
C ARG A 166 -10.57 2.02 18.08
N THR A 167 -11.11 0.96 18.71
CA THR A 167 -11.19 -0.38 18.12
C THR A 167 -12.00 -0.38 16.82
N LEU A 168 -13.17 0.28 16.82
CA LEU A 168 -13.99 0.42 15.63
C LEU A 168 -13.25 1.20 14.53
N ALA A 169 -12.58 2.29 14.88
CA ALA A 169 -11.85 3.11 13.92
C ALA A 169 -10.76 2.30 13.19
N TYR A 170 -9.96 1.50 13.90
CA TYR A 170 -8.97 0.63 13.27
C TYR A 170 -9.61 -0.46 12.42
N ARG A 171 -10.70 -1.08 12.86
CA ARG A 171 -11.41 -2.09 12.08
C ARG A 171 -11.88 -1.53 10.73
N ILE A 172 -12.55 -0.38 10.75
CA ILE A 172 -13.01 0.29 9.53
C ILE A 172 -11.80 0.64 8.64
N LEU A 173 -10.71 1.14 9.23
CA LEU A 173 -9.48 1.48 8.50
C LEU A 173 -8.85 0.26 7.81
N SER A 174 -8.79 -0.90 8.49
CA SER A 174 -8.14 -2.11 7.98
C SER A 174 -9.00 -2.92 7.03
N GLU A 175 -10.33 -2.81 7.14
CA GLU A 175 -11.28 -3.59 6.36
C GLU A 175 -11.93 -2.73 5.28
N ASP A 176 -12.99 -1.99 5.62
CA ASP A 176 -13.81 -1.27 4.65
C ASP A 176 -12.98 -0.22 3.90
N PHE A 177 -12.40 0.75 4.61
CA PHE A 177 -11.58 1.78 3.98
C PHE A 177 -10.49 1.19 3.08
N ALA A 178 -9.79 0.14 3.52
CA ALA A 178 -8.74 -0.51 2.73
C ALA A 178 -9.29 -1.16 1.44
N ARG A 179 -10.46 -1.81 1.53
CA ARG A 179 -11.16 -2.40 0.39
C ARG A 179 -11.62 -1.35 -0.61
N GLN A 180 -12.25 -0.27 -0.15
CA GLN A 180 -12.68 0.82 -1.03
C GLN A 180 -11.52 1.61 -1.64
N SER A 181 -10.45 1.84 -0.86
CA SER A 181 -9.21 2.46 -1.36
C SER A 181 -8.61 1.65 -2.51
N LYS A 182 -8.50 0.32 -2.33
CA LYS A 182 -8.04 -0.57 -3.38
C LYS A 182 -8.91 -0.49 -4.63
N ARG A 183 -10.24 -0.57 -4.49
CA ARG A 183 -11.16 -0.52 -5.63
C ARG A 183 -11.10 0.80 -6.40
N THR A 184 -10.96 1.92 -5.69
CA THR A 184 -10.79 3.25 -6.30
C THR A 184 -9.49 3.28 -7.13
N VAL A 185 -8.37 2.85 -6.55
CA VAL A 185 -7.07 2.79 -7.23
C VAL A 185 -7.10 1.83 -8.43
N ASP A 186 -7.74 0.66 -8.29
CA ASP A 186 -7.90 -0.31 -9.38
C ASP A 186 -8.71 0.29 -10.55
N CYS A 187 -9.75 1.09 -10.27
CA CYS A 187 -10.53 1.78 -11.32
C CYS A 187 -9.73 2.90 -11.98
N LEU A 188 -8.99 3.71 -11.20
CA LEU A 188 -8.08 4.74 -11.73
C LEU A 188 -7.02 4.14 -12.64
N THR A 189 -6.42 3.02 -12.24
CA THR A 189 -5.41 2.31 -13.04
C THR A 189 -5.99 1.86 -14.38
N GLN A 190 -7.16 1.24 -14.37
CA GLN A 190 -7.84 0.80 -15.59
C GLN A 190 -8.21 1.97 -16.50
N LEU A 191 -8.69 3.08 -15.92
CA LEU A 191 -9.06 4.26 -16.70
C LEU A 191 -7.82 4.89 -17.34
N ASN A 192 -6.71 4.97 -16.61
CA ASN A 192 -5.43 5.45 -17.14
C ASN A 192 -4.96 4.62 -18.34
N MET A 193 -5.03 3.29 -18.23
CA MET A 193 -4.68 2.39 -19.34
C MET A 193 -5.59 2.58 -20.57
N GLN A 194 -6.89 2.87 -20.37
CA GLN A 194 -7.82 3.17 -21.48
C GLN A 194 -7.48 4.50 -22.17
N VAL A 195 -7.11 5.53 -21.41
CA VAL A 195 -6.71 6.82 -21.97
C VAL A 195 -5.43 6.66 -22.77
N GLU A 196 -4.39 6.05 -22.18
CA GLU A 196 -3.11 5.84 -22.86
C GLU A 196 -3.23 4.96 -24.12
N GLY A 197 -4.09 3.95 -24.10
CA GLY A 197 -4.33 3.07 -25.24
C GLY A 197 -5.13 3.72 -26.39
N ASN A 198 -5.89 4.78 -26.11
CA ASN A 198 -6.67 5.51 -27.12
C ASN A 198 -5.88 6.68 -27.75
N GLU A 199 -4.74 7.06 -27.17
CA GLU A 199 -3.83 8.09 -27.71
C GLU A 199 -2.72 7.53 -28.61
N ALA A 200 -2.60 6.20 -28.72
CA ALA A 200 -1.61 5.50 -29.54
C ALA A 200 -2.18 5.10 -30.91
#